data_AF-A0A2V9TKG4-F1
#
_entry.id   AF-A0A2V9TKG4-F1
#
_cell.length_a   1.000
_cell.length_b   1.000
_cell.length_c   1.000
_cell.angle_alpha   90.00
_cell.angle_beta   90.00
_cell.angle_gamma   90.00
#
_symmetry.space_group_name_H-M   'P 1'
#
loop_
_entity.id
_entity.type
_entity.pdbx_description
1 polymer ?
#
loop_
_entity_poly.entity_id
_entity_poly.type
_entity_poly.pdbx_seq_one_letter_code
_entity_poly.pdbx_strand_id
1 'polypeptide(L)'
;MRPADAWRQYFLSTQLAAARKEPLENLYCLRCNRELEAGHKSVAVYMFAQTVGIRPRQKSSAQRICFCSQCSVSLAMGPPPEGALNIAAWQMIRDLVSSDPALNQAAWETLRGVEGLLAATGTDDRPARGYFEF
;
A
#
# COMPACT_ATOMS: atom_id res chain seq x y z
N MET A 1 17.14 -18.04 15.87
CA MET A 1 16.89 -16.92 14.95
C MET A 1 15.50 -17.09 14.37
N ARG A 2 14.58 -16.14 14.58
CA ARG A 2 13.21 -16.24 14.05
C ARG A 2 13.26 -15.94 12.55
N PRO A 3 12.51 -16.67 11.70
CA PRO A 3 12.54 -16.47 10.24
C PRO A 3 12.33 -15.00 9.85
N ALA A 4 11.47 -14.27 10.58
CA ALA A 4 11.12 -12.86 10.35
C ALA A 4 12.32 -11.87 10.36
N ASP A 5 13.38 -12.16 11.11
CA ASP A 5 14.53 -11.24 11.25
C ASP A 5 15.46 -11.31 10.03
N ALA A 6 15.56 -12.48 9.39
CA ALA A 6 16.35 -12.70 8.18
C ALA A 6 15.73 -11.98 6.96
N TRP A 7 14.40 -11.93 6.89
CA TRP A 7 13.69 -11.19 5.84
C TRP A 7 13.94 -9.69 5.95
N ARG A 8 13.94 -9.11 7.17
CA ARG A 8 14.18 -7.68 7.39
C ARG A 8 15.56 -7.22 6.93
N GLN A 9 16.61 -7.98 7.27
CA GLN A 9 17.99 -7.63 6.90
C GLN A 9 18.25 -7.77 5.39
N TYR A 10 17.70 -8.81 4.74
CA TYR A 10 17.80 -8.98 3.29
C TYR A 10 16.98 -7.93 2.52
N PHE A 11 15.83 -7.52 3.07
CA PHE A 11 15.00 -6.47 2.48
C PHE A 11 15.67 -5.10 2.55
N LEU A 12 16.29 -4.75 3.69
CA LEU A 12 17.08 -3.52 3.85
C LEU A 12 18.23 -3.42 2.84
N SER A 13 18.99 -4.50 2.63
CA SER A 13 20.11 -4.50 1.68
C SER A 13 19.64 -4.41 0.23
N THR A 14 18.51 -5.04 -0.11
CA THR A 14 17.95 -4.99 -1.48
C THR A 14 17.30 -3.63 -1.78
N GLN A 15 16.64 -3.01 -0.79
CA GLN A 15 16.07 -1.67 -0.92
C GLN A 15 17.15 -0.59 -1.11
N LEU A 16 18.26 -0.67 -0.37
CA LEU A 16 19.39 0.26 -0.53
C LEU A 16 20.09 0.12 -1.90
N ALA A 17 20.09 -1.09 -2.48
CA ALA A 17 20.63 -1.32 -3.82
C ALA A 17 19.69 -0.82 -4.94
N ALA A 18 18.37 -1.00 -4.79
CA ALA A 18 17.37 -0.51 -5.75
C ALA A 18 17.15 1.01 -5.67
N ALA A 19 17.30 1.61 -4.49
CA ALA A 19 17.12 3.05 -4.28
C ALA A 19 18.17 3.93 -4.98
N ARG A 20 19.27 3.36 -5.50
CA ARG A 20 20.36 4.15 -6.11
C ARG A 20 20.20 4.48 -7.59
N LYS A 21 19.28 3.86 -8.35
CA LYS A 21 19.28 4.02 -9.82
C LYS A 21 17.94 3.79 -10.54
N GLU A 22 16.80 4.18 -9.96
CA GLU A 22 15.63 4.44 -10.81
C GLU A 22 15.24 5.91 -10.67
N PRO A 23 15.06 6.65 -11.78
CA PRO A 23 14.31 7.90 -11.69
C PRO A 23 12.99 7.57 -11.00
N LEU A 24 12.52 8.41 -10.09
CA LEU A 24 11.20 8.24 -9.48
C LEU A 24 10.17 8.28 -10.62
N GLU A 25 9.89 7.13 -11.23
CA GLU A 25 8.72 6.95 -12.07
C GLU A 25 7.54 7.39 -11.22
N ASN A 26 6.64 8.18 -11.81
CA ASN A 26 5.46 8.65 -11.11
C ASN A 26 4.74 7.43 -10.53
N LEU A 27 4.70 7.34 -9.20
CA LEU A 27 4.09 6.20 -8.52
C LEU A 27 2.61 6.46 -8.42
N TYR A 28 1.80 5.44 -8.69
CA TYR A 28 0.34 5.55 -8.58
C TYR A 28 -0.18 4.64 -7.48
N CYS A 29 -1.19 5.11 -6.76
CA CYS A 29 -1.94 4.27 -5.83
C CYS A 29 -2.71 3.21 -6.64
N LEU A 30 -2.49 1.92 -6.37
CA LEU A 30 -3.18 0.85 -7.09
C LEU A 30 -4.71 0.92 -6.95
N ARG A 31 -5.21 1.44 -5.81
CA ARG A 31 -6.65 1.43 -5.51
C ARG A 31 -7.40 2.62 -6.10
N CYS A 32 -6.85 3.84 -6.01
CA CYS A 32 -7.53 5.06 -6.47
C CYS A 32 -6.89 5.68 -7.72
N ASN A 33 -5.82 5.07 -8.25
CA ASN A 33 -5.07 5.52 -9.41
C ASN A 33 -4.53 6.97 -9.31
N ARG A 34 -4.46 7.54 -8.11
CA ARG A 34 -3.90 8.88 -7.87
C ARG A 34 -2.37 8.79 -7.84
N GLU A 35 -1.73 9.78 -8.44
CA GLU A 35 -0.28 9.96 -8.35
C GLU A 35 0.16 10.19 -6.89
N LEU A 36 1.28 9.59 -6.51
CA LEU A 36 1.87 9.64 -5.19
C LEU A 36 3.05 10.60 -5.24
N GLU A 37 2.82 11.79 -4.70
CA GLU A 37 3.83 12.83 -4.63
C GLU A 37 4.98 12.45 -3.68
N ALA A 38 6.21 12.81 -4.07
CA ALA A 38 7.38 12.61 -3.23
C ALA A 38 7.25 13.40 -1.92
N GLY A 39 7.41 12.73 -0.78
CA GLY A 39 7.28 13.32 0.56
C GLY A 39 5.93 13.07 1.24
N HIS A 40 4.90 12.64 0.51
CA HIS A 40 3.64 12.19 1.11
C HIS A 40 3.76 10.77 1.66
N LYS A 41 3.20 10.54 2.86
CA LYS A 41 3.21 9.21 3.48
C LYS A 41 2.36 8.25 2.66
N SER A 42 2.99 7.19 2.18
CA SER A 42 2.38 6.15 1.36
C SER A 42 2.90 4.78 1.80
N VAL A 43 2.14 3.73 1.51
CA VAL A 43 2.53 2.34 1.79
C VAL A 43 2.95 1.68 0.50
N ALA A 44 4.16 1.10 0.48
CA ALA A 44 4.63 0.29 -0.64
C ALA A 44 4.79 -1.17 -0.19
N VAL A 45 4.17 -2.09 -0.93
CA VAL A 45 4.34 -3.53 -0.77
C VAL A 45 5.25 -4.04 -1.87
N TYR A 46 6.35 -4.68 -1.48
CA TYR A 46 7.26 -5.32 -2.41
C TYR A 46 7.01 -6.83 -2.40
N MET A 47 6.67 -7.39 -3.55
CA MET A 47 6.35 -8.81 -3.70
C MET A 47 7.32 -9.46 -4.69
N PHE A 48 7.78 -10.66 -4.36
CA PHE A 48 8.53 -11.52 -5.28
C PHE A 48 8.27 -12.98 -4.94
N ALA A 49 8.36 -13.85 -5.94
CA ALA A 49 8.31 -15.30 -5.76
C ALA A 49 9.73 -15.87 -5.82
N GLN A 50 9.98 -16.92 -5.04
CA GLN A 50 11.23 -17.68 -5.10
C GLN A 50 10.95 -19.17 -4.95
N THR A 51 11.65 -20.01 -5.71
CA THR A 51 11.56 -21.46 -5.55
C THR A 51 12.12 -21.91 -4.19
N VAL A 52 11.42 -22.81 -3.53
CA VAL A 52 11.84 -23.45 -2.27
C VAL A 52 11.99 -24.95 -2.51
N GLY A 53 13.02 -25.57 -1.92
CA GLY A 53 13.29 -27.02 -2.06
C GLY A 53 14.03 -27.42 -3.34
N ILE A 54 14.19 -26.52 -4.31
CA ILE A 54 14.89 -26.76 -5.59
C ILE A 54 16.14 -25.88 -5.69
N ARG A 55 17.22 -26.43 -6.26
CA ARG A 55 18.48 -25.72 -6.57
C ARG A 55 18.77 -25.82 -8.08
N PRO A 56 19.25 -24.75 -8.73
CA PRO A 56 19.48 -23.40 -8.20
C PRO A 56 18.15 -22.66 -7.94
N ARG A 57 18.11 -21.84 -6.88
CA ARG A 57 16.90 -21.08 -6.54
C ARG A 57 16.61 -20.04 -7.61
N GLN A 58 15.43 -20.10 -8.21
CA GLN A 58 14.93 -19.09 -9.13
C GLN A 58 14.13 -18.04 -8.36
N LYS A 59 14.28 -16.76 -8.72
CA LYS A 59 13.56 -15.63 -8.13
C LYS A 59 12.88 -14.84 -9.25
N SER A 60 11.61 -14.47 -9.06
CA SER A 60 10.92 -13.57 -9.99
C SER A 60 11.49 -12.15 -9.90
N SER A 61 11.15 -11.29 -10.88
CA SER A 61 11.28 -9.85 -10.70
C SER A 61 10.47 -9.40 -9.47
N ALA A 62 10.99 -8.41 -8.75
CA ALA A 62 10.28 -7.81 -7.64
C ALA A 62 9.23 -6.83 -8.19
N GLN A 63 7.99 -6.99 -7.76
CA GLN A 63 6.90 -6.08 -8.04
C GLN A 63 6.75 -5.12 -6.87
N ARG A 64 6.67 -3.82 -7.17
CA ARG A 64 6.42 -2.77 -6.19
C ARG A 64 5.01 -2.24 -6.39
N ILE A 65 4.15 -2.43 -5.40
CA ILE A 65 2.76 -1.96 -5.41
C ILE A 65 2.60 -0.87 -4.36
N CYS A 66 2.04 0.27 -4.72
CA CYS A 66 1.88 1.41 -3.81
C CYS A 66 0.41 1.71 -3.51
N PHE A 67 0.15 2.20 -2.29
CA PHE A 67 -1.14 2.70 -1.82
C PHE A 67 -0.95 4.04 -1.13
N CYS A 68 -1.82 5.02 -1.41
CA CYS A 68 -1.85 6.27 -0.64
C CYS A 68 -2.27 6.00 0.80
N SER A 69 -1.96 6.92 1.72
CA SER A 69 -2.33 6.84 3.14
C SER A 69 -3.82 6.53 3.36
N GLN A 70 -4.73 7.17 2.62
CA GLN A 70 -6.17 6.92 2.74
C GLN A 70 -6.55 5.50 2.34
N CYS A 71 -6.03 5.03 1.20
CA CYS A 71 -6.35 3.70 0.69
C CYS A 71 -5.75 2.60 1.59
N SER A 72 -4.54 2.78 2.11
CA SER A 72 -3.92 1.81 3.01
C SER A 72 -4.67 1.70 4.34
N VAL A 73 -5.07 2.82 4.95
CA VAL A 73 -5.88 2.83 6.17
C VAL A 73 -7.25 2.21 5.92
N SER A 74 -7.92 2.57 4.82
CA SER A 74 -9.19 1.96 4.44
C SER A 74 -9.08 0.43 4.24
N LEU A 75 -8.01 -0.05 3.61
CA LEU A 75 -7.77 -1.48 3.44
C LEU A 75 -7.54 -2.19 4.79
N ALA A 76 -6.73 -1.59 5.67
CA ALA A 76 -6.40 -2.16 6.97
C ALA A 76 -7.60 -2.28 7.91
N MET A 77 -8.54 -1.33 7.82
CA MET A 77 -9.78 -1.32 8.62
C MET A 77 -10.90 -2.18 8.03
N GLY A 78 -10.81 -2.55 6.75
CA GLY A 78 -11.78 -3.41 6.07
C GLY A 78 -11.65 -4.90 6.40
N PRO A 79 -12.61 -5.73 5.98
CA PRO A 79 -12.51 -7.18 6.08
C PRO A 79 -11.33 -7.71 5.25
N PRO A 80 -10.76 -8.87 5.62
CA PRO A 80 -9.70 -9.50 4.82
C PRO A 80 -10.22 -9.88 3.43
N PRO A 81 -9.44 -9.66 2.37
CA PRO A 81 -9.81 -10.07 1.01
C PRO A 81 -9.75 -11.59 0.84
N GLU A 82 -10.41 -12.11 -0.20
CA GLU A 82 -10.37 -13.54 -0.53
C GLU A 82 -9.04 -13.94 -1.21
N GLY A 83 -8.59 -15.17 -0.94
CA GLY A 83 -7.38 -15.75 -1.51
C GLY A 83 -6.12 -15.56 -0.66
N ALA A 84 -5.29 -16.61 -0.55
CA ALA A 84 -4.14 -16.65 0.35
C ALA A 84 -3.09 -15.55 0.09
N LEU A 85 -2.83 -15.24 -1.19
CA LEU A 85 -1.90 -14.19 -1.58
C LEU A 85 -2.40 -12.80 -1.14
N ASN A 86 -3.70 -12.55 -1.36
CA ASN A 86 -4.33 -11.27 -1.01
C ASN A 86 -4.39 -11.09 0.51
N ILE A 87 -4.67 -12.16 1.26
CA ILE A 87 -4.65 -12.15 2.74
C ILE A 87 -3.25 -11.79 3.25
N ALA A 88 -2.19 -12.37 2.69
CA ALA A 88 -0.82 -12.06 3.12
C ALA A 88 -0.46 -10.59 2.87
N ALA A 89 -0.82 -10.05 1.70
CA ALA A 89 -0.61 -8.64 1.39
C ALA A 89 -1.42 -7.73 2.33
N TRP A 90 -2.69 -8.06 2.58
CA TRP A 90 -3.56 -7.35 3.50
C TRP A 90 -3.02 -7.35 4.93
N GLN A 91 -2.53 -8.50 5.44
CA GLN A 91 -1.90 -8.60 6.76
C GLN A 91 -0.68 -7.69 6.88
N MET A 92 0.21 -7.68 5.87
CA MET A 92 1.38 -6.77 5.87
C MET A 92 0.96 -5.30 5.94
N ILE A 93 -0.07 -4.90 5.19
CA ILE A 93 -0.59 -3.52 5.22
C ILE A 93 -1.21 -3.20 6.58
N ARG A 94 -2.03 -4.11 7.11
CA ARG A 94 -2.71 -3.96 8.40
C ARG A 94 -1.72 -3.82 9.55
N ASP A 95 -0.69 -4.65 9.57
CA ASP A 95 0.37 -4.60 10.58
C ASP A 95 1.09 -3.25 10.54
N LEU A 96 1.44 -2.78 9.34
CA LEU A 96 2.10 -1.48 9.17
C LEU A 96 1.22 -0.32 9.65
N VAL A 97 -0.05 -0.27 9.20
CA VAL A 97 -1.02 0.77 9.59
C VAL A 97 -1.29 0.77 11.09
N SER A 98 -1.30 -0.41 11.72
CA SER A 98 -1.50 -0.54 13.17
C SER A 98 -0.28 -0.09 13.97
N SER A 99 0.93 -0.27 13.41
CA SER A 99 2.20 0.08 14.07
C SER A 99 2.60 1.55 13.90
N ASP A 100 2.19 2.21 12.82
CA ASP A 100 2.54 3.61 12.53
C ASP A 100 1.30 4.52 12.60
N PRO A 101 1.04 5.18 13.74
CA PRO A 101 -0.10 6.11 13.87
C PRO A 101 0.03 7.34 12.95
N ALA A 102 1.23 7.62 12.46
CA ALA A 102 1.50 8.75 11.58
C ALA A 102 0.90 8.52 10.17
N LEU A 103 0.66 7.26 9.76
CA LEU A 103 -0.12 6.91 8.56
C LEU A 103 -1.60 7.22 8.74
N ASN A 104 -2.17 6.83 9.88
CA ASN A 104 -3.57 7.13 10.22
C ASN A 104 -3.81 8.65 10.23
N GLN A 105 -2.91 9.40 10.87
CA GLN A 105 -2.98 10.86 10.90
C GLN A 105 -2.92 11.48 9.49
N ALA A 106 -2.01 11.02 8.64
CA ALA A 106 -1.90 11.52 7.26
C ALA A 106 -3.13 11.20 6.41
N ALA A 107 -3.78 10.05 6.64
CA ALA A 107 -5.05 9.72 6.00
C ALA A 107 -6.16 10.70 6.42
N TRP A 108 -6.26 11.01 7.71
CA TRP A 108 -7.21 11.99 8.25
C TRP A 108 -6.95 13.42 7.77
N GLU A 109 -5.69 13.85 7.67
CA GLU A 109 -5.32 15.17 7.13
C GLU A 109 -5.76 15.33 5.67
N THR A 110 -5.60 14.28 4.87
CA THR A 110 -6.06 14.30 3.47
C THR A 110 -7.58 14.40 3.39
N LEU A 111 -8.32 13.76 4.32
CA LEU A 111 -9.79 13.89 4.38
C LEU A 111 -10.23 15.28 4.84
N ARG A 112 -9.60 15.85 5.88
CA ARG A 112 -9.91 17.21 6.35
C ARG A 112 -9.58 18.28 5.33
N GLY A 113 -8.53 18.09 4.52
CA GLY A 113 -8.25 18.94 3.37
C GLY A 113 -9.36 18.91 2.32
N VAL A 114 -10.10 17.80 2.21
CA VAL A 114 -11.31 17.69 1.36
C VAL A 114 -12.54 18.29 2.04
N GLU A 115 -12.71 18.13 3.36
CA GLU A 115 -13.82 18.77 4.11
C GLU A 115 -13.77 20.31 4.01
N GLY A 116 -12.57 20.91 3.99
CA GLY A 116 -12.41 22.35 3.74
C GLY A 116 -12.80 22.80 2.33
N LEU A 117 -12.89 21.87 1.37
CA LEU A 117 -13.40 22.11 0.00
C LEU A 117 -14.89 21.79 -0.14
N LEU A 118 -15.46 21.01 0.79
CA LEU A 118 -16.89 20.76 0.91
C LEU A 118 -17.55 21.90 1.68
N ALA A 119 -17.53 23.11 1.11
CA ALA A 119 -18.39 24.19 1.59
C ALA A 119 -19.86 23.77 1.48
N ALA A 120 -20.65 24.09 2.51
CA ALA A 120 -22.04 23.73 2.72
C ALA A 120 -22.97 24.04 1.52
N THR A 121 -23.07 23.12 0.57
CA THR A 121 -24.13 23.11 -0.44
C THR A 121 -25.23 22.19 0.05
N GLY A 122 -26.23 22.80 0.69
CA GLY A 122 -27.51 22.17 0.90
C GLY A 122 -28.11 21.71 -0.43
N THR A 123 -28.70 20.51 -0.37
CA THR A 123 -29.71 19.95 -1.28
C THR A 123 -29.41 19.97 -2.78
N ASP A 124 -29.00 18.82 -3.33
CA ASP A 124 -29.70 18.29 -4.50
C ASP A 124 -29.58 16.76 -4.60
N ASP A 125 -30.73 16.13 -4.80
CA ASP A 125 -30.96 14.69 -4.91
C ASP A 125 -30.35 14.14 -6.21
N ARG A 126 -29.45 13.15 -6.12
CA ARG A 126 -29.25 12.22 -7.24
C ARG A 126 -28.63 10.88 -6.82
N PRO A 127 -29.15 9.75 -7.31
CA PRO A 127 -28.89 8.44 -6.72
C PRO A 127 -27.53 7.88 -7.13
N ALA A 128 -26.94 7.17 -6.17
CA ALA A 128 -25.70 6.42 -6.28
C ALA A 128 -25.75 5.41 -7.44
N ARG A 129 -24.83 5.54 -8.40
CA ARG A 129 -24.50 4.48 -9.36
C ARG A 129 -23.36 3.65 -8.79
N GLY A 130 -23.70 2.51 -8.20
CA GLY A 130 -22.74 1.48 -7.83
C GLY A 130 -22.08 0.83 -9.05
N TYR A 131 -20.88 0.28 -8.83
CA TYR A 131 -20.46 -1.09 -9.13
C TYR A 131 -18.93 -1.15 -8.90
N PHE A 132 -18.48 -2.06 -8.04
CA PHE A 132 -17.08 -2.51 -7.95
C PHE A 132 -17.10 -4.04 -8.00
N GLU A 133 -16.53 -4.61 -9.07
CA GLU A 133 -16.10 -6.01 -9.17
C GLU A 133 -14.64 -6.01 -9.63
N PHE A 134 -13.78 -6.66 -8.86
CA PHE A 134 -12.83 -7.74 -9.20
C PHE A 134 -11.87 -7.97 -8.03
#